data_AF-A0A931WZJ9-F1
#
_entry.id   AF-A0A931WZJ9-F1
#
_cell.length_a   1.000
_cell.length_b   1.000
_cell.length_c   1.000
_cell.angle_alpha   90.00
_cell.angle_beta   90.00
_cell.angle_gamma   90.00
#
_symmetry.space_group_name_H-M   'P 1'
#
loop_
_entity.id
_entity.type
_entity.pdbx_description
1 polymer ?
#
loop_
_entity_poly.entity_id
_entity_poly.type
_entity_poly.pdbx_seq_one_letter_code
_entity_poly.pdbx_strand_id
1 'polypeptide(L)'
;MTLPPLGVLIQVTIGGLLIGGVYALMASGLTLIFGVMRVINIAHGAFLVLSAYMAYWLFTLYRLDPIISIAFIAPLFLVMGIAVQRYFLSRVRQEPGMLVLTTFAMAITLEGVMGALWKTTGRSVRTAYTGEVIELQ
;
A
#
# COMPACT_ATOMS: atom_id res chain seq x y z
N MET A 1 6.90 14.95 -36.45
CA MET A 1 6.76 13.98 -35.34
C MET A 1 7.93 13.01 -35.44
N THR A 2 9.03 13.29 -34.75
CA THR A 2 10.16 12.37 -34.66
C THR A 2 9.74 11.19 -33.77
N LEU A 3 9.94 9.96 -34.24
CA LEU A 3 9.62 8.77 -33.46
C LEU A 3 10.39 8.82 -32.13
N PRO A 4 9.76 8.45 -30.99
CA PRO A 4 10.47 8.36 -29.73
C PRO A 4 11.66 7.39 -29.87
N PRO A 5 12.83 7.71 -29.29
CA PRO A 5 13.98 6.82 -29.32
C PRO A 5 13.60 5.44 -28.76
N LEU A 6 14.13 4.36 -29.34
CA LEU A 6 13.84 2.99 -28.88
C LEU A 6 14.13 2.80 -27.39
N GLY A 7 15.14 3.49 -26.84
CA GLY A 7 15.43 3.49 -25.41
C GLY A 7 14.28 4.01 -24.55
N VAL A 8 13.57 5.05 -24.99
CA VAL A 8 12.41 5.61 -24.27
C VAL A 8 11.24 4.62 -24.29
N LEU A 9 11.02 3.94 -25.42
CA LEU A 9 9.98 2.92 -25.52
C LEU A 9 10.23 1.77 -24.52
N ILE A 10 11.46 1.26 -24.47
CA ILE A 10 11.84 0.20 -23.52
C ILE A 10 11.68 0.68 -22.07
N GLN A 11 12.13 1.89 -21.75
CA GLN A 11 12.02 2.47 -20.42
C GLN A 11 10.55 2.61 -19.96
N VAL A 12 9.67 3.12 -20.83
CA VAL A 12 8.25 3.29 -20.52
C VAL A 12 7.56 1.94 -20.39
N THR A 13 7.89 0.95 -21.23
CA THR A 13 7.35 -0.41 -21.10
C THR A 13 7.76 -1.05 -19.78
N ILE A 14 9.05 -0.98 -19.40
CA ILE A 14 9.54 -1.53 -18.13
C ILE A 14 8.89 -0.78 -16.95
N GLY A 15 8.89 0.55 -16.97
CA GLY A 15 8.27 1.36 -15.91
C GLY A 15 6.77 1.09 -15.76
N GLY A 16 6.05 0.96 -16.88
CA GLY A 16 4.65 0.59 -16.90
C GLY A 16 4.38 -0.81 -16.35
N LEU A 17 5.23 -1.78 -16.68
CA LEU A 17 5.14 -3.15 -16.17
C LEU A 17 5.39 -3.21 -14.66
N LEU A 18 6.38 -2.46 -14.16
CA LEU A 18 6.68 -2.39 -12.73
C LEU A 18 5.51 -1.79 -11.92
N ILE A 19 4.98 -0.65 -12.37
CA ILE A 19 3.82 -0.01 -11.73
C ILE A 19 2.57 -0.90 -11.85
N GLY A 20 2.36 -1.50 -13.02
CA GLY A 20 1.28 -2.46 -13.24
C GLY A 20 1.38 -3.67 -12.30
N GLY A 21 2.60 -4.17 -12.05
CA GLY A 21 2.88 -5.22 -11.08
C GLY A 21 2.49 -4.84 -9.66
N VAL A 22 2.79 -3.61 -9.23
CA VAL A 22 2.37 -3.08 -7.92
C VAL A 22 0.84 -3.06 -7.81
N TYR A 23 0.14 -2.54 -8.82
CA TYR A 23 -1.33 -2.55 -8.81
C TYR A 23 -1.93 -3.95 -8.88
N ALA A 24 -1.32 -4.87 -9.63
CA ALA A 24 -1.74 -6.26 -9.68
C ALA A 24 -1.59 -6.95 -8.31
N LEU A 25 -0.49 -6.69 -7.60
CA LEU A 25 -0.27 -7.18 -6.24
C LEU A 25 -1.31 -6.61 -5.27
N MET A 26 -1.58 -5.30 -5.31
CA MET A 26 -2.62 -4.66 -4.49
C MET A 26 -4.00 -5.28 -4.75
N ALA A 27 -4.37 -5.45 -6.03
CA ALA A 27 -5.63 -6.06 -6.41
C ALA A 27 -5.71 -7.53 -5.97
N SER A 28 -4.63 -8.31 -6.10
CA SER A 28 -4.60 -9.71 -5.70
C SER A 28 -4.89 -9.90 -4.21
N GLY A 29 -4.42 -8.99 -3.35
CA GLY A 29 -4.72 -9.02 -1.91
C GLY A 29 -6.21 -8.86 -1.64
N LEU A 30 -6.85 -7.89 -2.31
CA LEU A 30 -8.29 -7.69 -2.23
C LEU A 30 -9.05 -8.92 -2.76
N THR A 31 -8.63 -9.47 -3.91
CA THR A 31 -9.21 -10.68 -4.50
C THR A 31 -9.09 -11.90 -3.58
N LEU A 32 -7.99 -12.07 -2.85
CA LEU A 32 -7.83 -13.16 -1.87
C LEU A 32 -8.79 -13.01 -0.69
N ILE A 33 -8.94 -11.79 -0.17
CA ILE A 33 -9.90 -11.50 0.91
C ILE A 33 -11.31 -11.86 0.45
N PHE A 34 -11.71 -11.38 -0.73
CA PHE A 34 -13.03 -11.64 -1.30
C PHE A 34 -13.27 -13.09 -1.69
N GLY A 35 -12.30 -13.70 -2.37
CA GLY A 35 -12.43 -15.03 -2.95
C GLY A 35 -12.55 -16.10 -1.87
N VAL A 36 -11.83 -15.96 -0.76
CA VAL A 36 -11.87 -16.94 0.33
C VAL A 36 -12.94 -16.62 1.37
N MET A 37 -13.09 -15.35 1.76
CA MET A 37 -13.99 -15.00 2.86
C MET A 37 -15.38 -14.53 2.42
N ARG A 38 -15.57 -14.13 1.16
CA ARG A 38 -16.78 -13.47 0.64
C ARG A 38 -17.17 -12.20 1.43
N VAL A 39 -16.18 -11.47 1.96
CA VAL A 39 -16.38 -10.24 2.76
C VAL A 39 -15.79 -9.03 2.04
N ILE A 40 -16.58 -7.95 1.92
CA ILE A 40 -16.12 -6.63 1.47
C ILE A 40 -15.37 -5.93 2.60
N ASN A 41 -14.04 -5.91 2.53
CA ASN A 41 -13.22 -5.09 3.43
C ASN A 41 -12.94 -3.72 2.81
N ILE A 42 -13.72 -2.71 3.22
CA ILE A 42 -13.56 -1.34 2.75
C ILE A 42 -12.26 -0.70 3.29
N ALA A 43 -11.79 -1.12 4.47
CA ALA A 43 -10.56 -0.59 5.07
C ALA A 43 -9.27 -1.01 4.35
N HIS A 44 -9.32 -1.92 3.37
CA HIS A 44 -8.13 -2.40 2.67
C HIS A 44 -7.29 -1.25 2.08
N GLY A 45 -7.93 -0.25 1.48
CA GLY A 45 -7.25 0.94 0.97
C GLY A 45 -6.53 1.75 2.06
N ALA A 46 -7.18 1.93 3.22
CA ALA A 46 -6.58 2.63 4.35
C ALA A 46 -5.34 1.90 4.89
N PHE A 47 -5.34 0.56 4.92
CA PHE A 47 -4.15 -0.21 5.30
C PHE A 47 -3.00 -0.06 4.30
N LEU A 48 -3.30 0.02 3.00
CA LEU A 48 -2.28 0.25 1.97
C LEU A 48 -1.65 1.65 2.11
N VAL A 49 -2.44 2.66 2.45
CA VAL A 49 -1.91 4.02 2.72
C VAL A 49 -1.11 4.04 4.01
N LEU A 50 -1.58 3.35 5.06
CA LEU A 50 -0.86 3.23 6.32
C LEU A 50 0.52 2.58 6.14
N SER A 51 0.64 1.56 5.29
CA SER A 51 1.92 0.89 5.05
C SER A 51 2.92 1.83 4.35
N ALA A 52 2.44 2.65 3.40
CA ALA A 52 3.24 3.68 2.75
C ALA A 52 3.72 4.75 3.74
N TYR A 53 2.86 5.20 4.66
CA TYR A 53 3.25 6.13 5.73
C TYR A 53 4.26 5.53 6.70
N MET A 54 4.13 4.24 7.04
CA MET A 54 5.09 3.54 7.88
C MET A 54 6.46 3.46 7.19
N ALA A 55 6.50 3.18 5.88
CA ALA A 55 7.72 3.20 5.07
C ALA A 55 8.35 4.60 5.04
N TYR A 56 7.53 5.65 4.89
CA TYR A 56 7.99 7.03 4.97
C TYR A 56 8.65 7.34 6.31
N TRP A 57 8.05 6.94 7.44
CA TRP A 57 8.64 7.15 8.76
C TRP A 57 9.95 6.39 8.96
N LEU A 58 10.02 5.13 8.53
CA LEU A 58 11.26 4.36 8.56
C LEU A 58 12.38 5.06 7.78
N PHE A 59 12.06 5.61 6.62
CA PHE A 59 13.00 6.39 5.83
C PHE A 59 13.40 7.69 6.53
N THR A 60 12.46 8.49 7.05
CA THR A 60 12.79 9.80 7.65
C THR A 60 13.49 9.71 9.00
N LEU A 61 13.13 8.73 9.84
CA LEU A 61 13.65 8.60 11.20
C LEU A 61 14.95 7.80 11.23
N TYR A 62 15.02 6.71 10.46
CA TYR A 62 16.14 5.76 10.51
C TYR A 62 17.03 5.81 9.27
N ARG A 63 16.70 6.63 8.26
CA ARG A 63 17.38 6.67 6.94
C ARG A 63 17.47 5.30 6.28
N LEU A 64 16.54 4.40 6.61
CA LEU A 64 16.46 3.07 6.03
C LEU A 64 15.93 3.17 4.62
N ASP A 65 16.60 2.50 3.69
CA ASP A 65 16.13 2.39 2.31
C ASP A 65 14.70 1.81 2.28
N PRO A 66 13.77 2.37 1.48
CA PRO A 66 12.44 1.82 1.26
C PRO A 66 12.42 0.31 0.98
N ILE A 67 13.42 -0.21 0.27
CA ILE A 67 13.52 -1.65 -0.05
C ILE A 67 13.77 -2.47 1.22
N ILE A 68 14.67 -2.01 2.08
CA ILE A 68 14.99 -2.69 3.36
C ILE A 68 13.81 -2.57 4.32
N SER A 69 13.07 -1.45 4.25
CA SER A 69 11.90 -1.20 5.09
C SER A 69 10.79 -2.24 4.87
N ILE A 70 10.70 -2.86 3.68
CA ILE A 70 9.75 -3.93 3.38
C ILE A 70 9.92 -5.12 4.34
N ALA A 71 11.17 -5.48 4.69
CA ALA A 71 11.45 -6.61 5.58
C ALA A 71 10.88 -6.42 6.99
N PHE A 72 10.69 -5.17 7.43
CA PHE A 72 10.09 -4.84 8.72
C PHE A 72 8.58 -4.61 8.62
N ILE A 73 8.13 -3.97 7.55
CA ILE A 73 6.71 -3.65 7.33
C ILE A 73 5.91 -4.92 7.07
N ALA A 74 6.43 -5.88 6.30
CA ALA A 74 5.75 -7.13 6.00
C ALA A 74 5.33 -7.92 7.25
N PRO A 75 6.23 -8.27 8.20
CA PRO A 75 5.85 -8.98 9.42
C PRO A 75 4.94 -8.14 10.32
N LEU A 76 5.15 -6.82 10.40
CA LEU A 76 4.30 -5.93 11.18
C LEU A 76 2.85 -5.93 10.68
N PHE A 77 2.65 -5.80 9.37
CA PHE A 77 1.32 -5.84 8.75
C PHE A 77 0.70 -7.23 8.77
N LEU A 78 1.50 -8.29 8.75
CA LEU A 78 1.01 -9.65 8.96
C LEU A 78 0.39 -9.80 10.36
N VAL A 79 1.11 -9.37 11.41
CA VAL A 79 0.62 -9.43 12.79
C VAL A 79 -0.61 -8.52 12.97
N MET A 80 -0.57 -7.31 12.42
CA MET A 80 -1.72 -6.40 12.43
C MET A 80 -2.94 -7.02 11.74
N GLY A 81 -2.77 -7.58 10.54
CA GLY A 81 -3.84 -8.24 9.80
C GLY A 81 -4.48 -9.39 10.58
N ILE A 82 -3.67 -10.22 11.23
CA ILE A 82 -4.15 -11.31 12.10
C ILE A 82 -4.95 -10.75 13.28
N ALA A 83 -4.47 -9.67 13.93
CA ALA A 83 -5.18 -9.05 15.04
C ALA A 83 -6.53 -8.48 14.60
N VAL A 84 -6.57 -7.75 13.49
CA VAL A 84 -7.80 -7.18 12.93
C VAL A 84 -8.80 -8.28 12.57
N GLN A 85 -8.33 -9.34 11.92
CA GLN A 85 -9.13 -10.49 11.55
C GLN A 85 -9.74 -11.18 12.78
N ARG A 86 -8.96 -11.38 13.85
CA ARG A 86 -9.36 -12.15 15.04
C ARG A 86 -10.19 -11.35 16.04
N TYR A 87 -9.99 -10.04 16.15
CA TYR A 87 -10.69 -9.22 17.14
C TYR A 87 -11.92 -8.52 16.58
N PHE A 88 -11.89 -8.10 15.31
CA PHE A 88 -12.97 -7.36 14.69
C PHE A 88 -13.78 -8.27 13.76
N LEU A 89 -13.16 -8.75 12.66
CA LEU A 89 -13.91 -9.39 11.59
C LEU A 89 -14.53 -10.74 11.99
N SER A 90 -13.82 -11.57 12.77
CA SER A 90 -14.35 -12.87 13.17
C SER A 90 -15.56 -12.78 14.11
N ARG A 91 -15.74 -11.65 14.83
CA ARG A 91 -16.89 -11.45 15.73
C ARG A 91 -18.17 -11.10 14.99
N VAL A 92 -18.06 -10.36 13.89
CA VAL A 92 -19.22 -9.85 13.14
C VAL A 92 -19.46 -10.62 11.85
N ARG A 93 -18.70 -11.70 11.59
CA ARG A 93 -18.71 -12.45 10.33
C ARG A 93 -20.09 -12.99 9.91
N GLN A 94 -20.98 -13.25 10.87
CA GLN A 94 -22.30 -13.82 10.59
C GLN A 94 -23.30 -12.80 10.02
N GLU A 95 -23.04 -11.50 10.21
CA GLU A 95 -23.91 -10.41 9.79
C GLU A 95 -23.21 -9.57 8.70
N PRO A 96 -23.48 -9.78 7.40
CA PRO A 96 -22.77 -9.11 6.31
C PRO A 96 -22.91 -7.58 6.35
N GLY A 97 -24.05 -7.06 6.83
CA GLY A 97 -24.23 -5.62 7.03
C GLY A 97 -23.30 -5.05 8.10
N MET A 98 -23.14 -5.77 9.21
CA MET A 98 -22.26 -5.38 10.32
C MET A 98 -20.78 -5.41 9.92
N LEU A 99 -20.37 -6.37 9.08
CA LEU A 99 -19.01 -6.45 8.52
C LEU A 99 -18.65 -5.20 7.74
N VAL A 100 -19.52 -4.79 6.81
CA VAL A 100 -19.29 -3.60 5.99
C VAL A 100 -19.19 -2.36 6.88
N LEU A 101 -20.13 -2.19 7.82
CA LEU A 101 -20.14 -1.06 8.75
C LEU A 101 -18.87 -1.03 9.62
N THR A 102 -18.42 -2.18 10.09
CA THR A 102 -17.19 -2.31 10.90
C THR A 102 -15.96 -1.93 10.08
N THR A 103 -15.84 -2.43 8.85
CA THR A 103 -14.70 -2.10 7.98
C THR A 103 -14.72 -0.63 7.56
N PHE A 104 -15.89 -0.04 7.37
CA PHE A 104 -16.03 1.38 7.10
C PHE A 104 -15.63 2.25 8.31
N ALA A 105 -16.13 1.93 9.50
CA ALA A 105 -15.74 2.61 10.74
C ALA A 105 -14.22 2.49 10.99
N MET A 106 -13.65 1.33 10.67
CA MET A 106 -12.21 1.12 10.73
C MET A 106 -11.44 1.98 9.74
N ALA A 107 -11.91 2.10 8.49
CA ALA A 107 -11.31 2.97 7.49
C ALA A 107 -11.26 4.43 7.98
N ILE A 108 -12.39 4.97 8.44
CA ILE A 108 -12.48 6.35 8.96
C ILE A 108 -11.56 6.54 10.18
N THR A 109 -11.52 5.57 11.09
CA THR A 109 -10.66 5.65 12.28
C THR A 109 -9.18 5.66 11.88
N LEU A 110 -8.78 4.79 10.94
CA LEU A 110 -7.42 4.76 10.43
C LEU A 110 -7.06 6.05 9.70
N GLU A 111 -7.94 6.57 8.85
CA GLU A 111 -7.77 7.84 8.16
C GLU A 111 -7.63 9.01 9.14
N GLY A 112 -8.45 9.04 10.20
CA GLY A 112 -8.34 10.04 11.26
C GLY A 112 -7.02 9.96 12.02
N VAL A 113 -6.57 8.75 12.38
CA VAL A 113 -5.27 8.53 13.04
C VAL A 113 -4.12 8.95 12.12
N MET A 114 -4.16 8.57 10.84
CA MET A 114 -3.15 8.99 9.86
C MET A 114 -3.14 10.51 9.69
N GLY A 115 -4.31 11.14 9.62
CA GLY A 115 -4.45 12.60 9.54
C GLY A 115 -3.89 13.32 10.78
N ALA A 116 -4.06 12.75 11.98
CA ALA A 116 -3.52 13.29 13.21
C ALA A 116 -1.99 13.18 13.28
N LEU A 117 -1.43 12.03 12.87
CA LEU A 117 0.01 11.76 12.95
C LEU A 117 0.81 12.43 11.82
N TRP A 118 0.34 12.35 10.57
CA TRP A 118 1.07 12.83 9.39
C TRP A 118 0.62 14.19 8.86
N LYS A 119 -0.51 14.73 9.36
CA LYS A 119 -1.23 15.88 8.78
C LYS A 119 -1.66 15.61 7.33
N THR A 120 -2.64 16.34 6.80
CA THR A 120 -3.19 16.16 5.44
C THR A 120 -2.25 16.63 4.32
N THR A 121 -0.93 16.57 4.53
CA THR A 121 0.07 16.98 3.53
C THR A 121 0.59 15.76 2.79
N GLY A 122 0.45 15.75 1.47
CA GLY A 122 1.06 14.73 0.61
C GLY A 122 2.57 14.72 0.78
N ARG A 123 3.13 13.57 1.16
CA ARG A 123 4.58 13.41 1.38
C ARG A 123 5.13 12.35 0.44
N SER A 124 6.19 12.69 -0.27
CA SER A 124 6.93 11.76 -1.13
C SER A 124 8.33 11.56 -0.57
N VAL A 125 8.78 10.31 -0.59
CA VAL A 125 10.21 9.99 -0.39
C VAL A 125 10.89 10.16 -1.74
N ARG A 126 11.90 11.02 -1.82
CA ARG A 126 12.85 11.06 -2.94
C ARG A 126 14.13 10.38 -2.49
N THR A 127 14.38 9.18 -2.99
CA THR A 127 15.65 8.46 -2.81
C THR A 127 16.60 8.76 -3.97
N ALA A 128 17.90 8.54 -3.78
CA ALA A 128 18.94 8.86 -4.78
C ALA A 128 18.71 8.20 -6.16
N TYR A 129 18.03 7.05 -6.18
CA TYR A 129 17.67 6.31 -7.40
C TYR A 129 16.34 6.77 -8.04
N THR A 130 15.58 7.66 -7.40
CA THR A 130 14.33 8.21 -7.96
C THR A 130 14.68 9.39 -8.86
N GLY A 131 15.13 9.09 -10.09
CA GLY A 131 15.37 10.09 -11.13
C GLY A 131 16.75 10.07 -11.78
N GLU A 132 17.62 9.10 -11.46
CA GLU A 132 18.87 8.90 -12.19
C GLU A 132 18.54 8.33 -13.58
N VAL A 133 18.40 9.23 -14.56
CA VAL A 133 18.44 8.86 -15.98
C VAL A 133 19.88 8.48 -16.25
N ILE A 134 20.17 7.19 -16.33
CA ILE A 134 21.46 6.71 -16.82
C ILE A 134 21.50 7.13 -18.30
N GLU A 135 22.13 8.28 -18.57
CA GLU A 135 22.53 8.66 -19.92
C GLU A 135 23.55 7.62 -20.37
N LEU A 136 23.09 6.64 -21.13
CA LEU A 136 23.97 5.79 -21.93
C LEU A 136 24.55 6.70 -23.02
N GLN A 137 25.78 7.18 -22.80
CA GLN A 137 26.61 7.80 -23.85
C GLN A 137 26.83 6.83 -25.01
#